data_AF-A0A653BW24-F1
#
_entry.id   AF-A0A653BW24-F1
#
_cell.length_a   1.000
_cell.length_b   1.000
_cell.length_c   1.000
_cell.angle_alpha   90.00
_cell.angle_beta   90.00
_cell.angle_gamma   90.00
#
_symmetry.space_group_name_H-M   'P 1'
#
loop_
_entity.id
_entity.type
_entity.pdbx_description
1 polymer ?
#
loop_
_entity_poly.entity_id
_entity_poly.type
_entity_poly.pdbx_seq_one_letter_code
_entity_poly.pdbx_strand_id
1 'polypeptide(L)'
;MERFITINKAPTESPDPEEPKPGPSHEKLLDSDVEEHPVQKKNKKHYNESRKFNQNWTAKFVWLEKSNNSEKPFCKVCKKTINVGITHIKRHEATTIHQRNFQKMKNTPKIQTFVDKNKETNSLIKSGEFKLIMFLHEHNLPFSLMDHLPGLLQSVCPDSKIAKQIKCARTKATVLTKNALPNSN
;
A
#
# COMPACT_ATOMS: atom_id res chain seq x y z
N MET A 1 -17.10 32.34 59.97
CA MET A 1 -15.85 31.54 59.97
C MET A 1 -15.33 31.58 58.53
N GLU A 2 -14.64 32.61 58.05
CA GLU A 2 -13.53 33.38 58.66
C GLU A 2 -12.35 32.46 59.05
N ARG A 3 -11.07 32.70 58.68
CA ARG A 3 -10.39 33.86 58.04
C ARG A 3 -8.90 33.52 57.64
N PHE A 4 -8.32 34.23 56.63
CA PHE A 4 -6.88 34.56 56.32
C PHE A 4 -5.72 33.48 56.45
N ILE A 5 -4.61 33.34 55.68
CA ILE A 5 -3.65 34.23 54.93
C ILE A 5 -2.52 34.79 55.87
N THR A 6 -1.18 34.76 55.63
CA THR A 6 -0.32 34.79 54.39
C THR A 6 1.09 34.11 54.52
N ILE A 7 1.60 33.49 53.43
CA ILE A 7 2.95 33.58 52.75
C ILE A 7 4.26 33.95 53.52
N ASN A 8 5.38 33.24 53.25
CA ASN A 8 6.77 33.72 52.94
C ASN A 8 7.80 32.55 52.98
N LYS A 9 9.03 32.58 52.42
CA LYS A 9 9.59 32.84 51.07
C LYS A 9 11.13 32.60 51.13
N ALA A 10 11.62 31.60 50.37
CA ALA A 10 12.92 31.54 49.64
C ALA A 10 14.26 31.39 50.42
N PRO A 11 15.45 31.47 49.77
CA PRO A 11 16.02 30.43 48.88
C PRO A 11 17.52 30.09 49.15
N THR A 12 18.07 29.02 48.57
CA THR A 12 19.51 28.86 48.34
C THR A 12 19.82 28.21 46.99
N GLU A 13 20.89 28.66 46.35
CA GLU A 13 21.30 28.32 44.98
C GLU A 13 22.34 27.17 44.91
N SER A 14 22.53 26.65 43.69
CA SER A 14 23.75 26.12 43.01
C SER A 14 25.10 26.05 43.77
N PRO A 15 26.12 25.21 43.38
CA PRO A 15 26.43 24.85 41.97
C PRO A 15 27.13 23.47 41.66
N ASP A 16 27.23 23.16 40.36
CA ASP A 16 28.28 22.33 39.69
C ASP A 16 29.41 23.28 39.19
N PRO A 17 30.63 22.86 38.70
CA PRO A 17 31.22 21.51 38.54
C PRO A 17 32.73 21.38 38.97
N GLU A 18 33.34 20.18 38.89
CA GLU A 18 34.78 20.03 38.50
C GLU A 18 35.22 18.58 38.15
N GLU A 19 36.11 18.42 37.15
CA GLU A 19 36.87 17.17 36.86
C GLU A 19 38.09 17.04 37.79
N PRO A 20 38.67 15.83 37.95
CA PRO A 20 40.10 15.73 37.60
C PRO A 20 40.57 14.42 36.94
N LYS A 21 41.62 14.55 36.11
CA LYS A 21 42.57 13.50 35.65
C LYS A 21 43.92 13.73 36.40
N PRO A 22 45.09 13.14 36.05
CA PRO A 22 45.45 11.87 35.37
C PRO A 22 46.55 11.03 36.10
N GLY A 23 46.93 9.87 35.55
CA GLY A 23 48.27 9.25 35.74
C GLY A 23 48.43 8.24 36.90
N PRO A 24 49.54 7.46 36.96
CA PRO A 24 50.84 7.69 36.30
C PRO A 24 51.28 6.64 35.25
N SER A 25 52.40 6.94 34.60
CA SER A 25 53.08 6.19 33.54
C SER A 25 54.23 5.30 34.05
N HIS A 26 54.66 4.34 33.21
CA HIS A 26 56.04 3.87 33.22
C HIS A 26 56.49 3.46 31.80
N GLU A 27 57.25 4.33 31.13
CA GLU A 27 58.17 3.95 30.05
C GLU A 27 59.45 3.33 30.70
N LYS A 28 60.40 2.63 30.07
CA LYS A 28 60.81 2.48 28.66
C LYS A 28 61.81 1.30 28.59
N LEU A 29 62.03 0.73 27.41
CA LEU A 29 63.35 0.55 26.73
C LEU A 29 63.30 -0.54 25.64
N LEU A 30 64.07 -0.30 24.57
CA LEU A 30 64.38 -1.23 23.47
C LEU A 30 65.55 -2.17 23.91
N ASP A 31 65.93 -3.26 23.24
CA ASP A 31 66.13 -3.43 21.79
C ASP A 31 66.25 -4.93 21.38
N SER A 32 66.10 -5.20 20.07
CA SER A 32 66.60 -6.31 19.24
C SER A 32 66.67 -7.77 19.79
N ASP A 33 65.88 -8.69 19.20
CA ASP A 33 66.41 -9.62 18.18
C ASP A 33 65.32 -10.48 17.50
N VAL A 34 65.65 -11.07 16.34
CA VAL A 34 64.72 -11.76 15.43
C VAL A 34 64.63 -13.28 15.68
N GLU A 35 63.42 -13.82 15.73
CA GLU A 35 63.11 -15.14 15.16
C GLU A 35 61.83 -15.09 14.32
N GLU A 36 61.92 -15.54 13.05
CA GLU A 36 60.79 -15.63 12.13
C GLU A 36 59.96 -16.90 12.38
N HIS A 37 58.65 -16.75 12.56
CA HIS A 37 57.70 -17.85 12.37
C HIS A 37 56.59 -17.47 11.36
N PRO A 38 56.33 -18.28 10.32
CA PRO A 38 55.58 -17.85 9.15
C PRO A 38 54.07 -17.79 9.41
N VAL A 39 53.51 -16.57 9.45
CA VAL A 39 52.06 -16.36 9.49
C VAL A 39 51.44 -16.76 8.15
N GLN A 40 50.94 -18.00 8.09
CA GLN A 40 50.29 -18.57 6.91
C GLN A 40 49.07 -17.73 6.50
N LYS A 41 49.20 -17.00 5.38
CA LYS A 41 48.11 -16.23 4.77
C LYS A 41 47.01 -17.20 4.30
N LYS A 42 45.94 -17.32 5.09
CA LYS A 42 44.76 -18.13 4.74
C LYS A 42 44.14 -17.60 3.44
N ASN A 43 44.30 -18.35 2.35
CA ASN A 43 43.79 -17.98 1.03
C ASN A 43 42.29 -17.69 1.08
N LYS A 44 41.90 -16.45 0.77
CA LYS A 44 40.49 -16.05 0.66
C LYS A 44 39.87 -16.75 -0.54
N LYS A 45 39.12 -17.84 -0.29
CA LYS A 45 38.37 -18.55 -1.34
C LYS A 45 37.46 -17.57 -2.08
N HIS A 46 37.65 -17.44 -3.39
CA HIS A 46 36.91 -16.55 -4.27
C HIS A 46 35.49 -17.09 -4.51
N TYR A 47 34.58 -16.83 -3.56
CA TYR A 47 33.15 -17.16 -3.72
C TYR A 47 32.45 -16.06 -4.52
N ASN A 48 32.37 -16.23 -5.84
CA ASN A 48 31.80 -15.25 -6.76
C ASN A 48 30.44 -15.68 -7.36
N GLU A 49 29.75 -16.61 -6.68
CA GLU A 49 28.43 -17.13 -7.09
C GLU A 49 27.27 -16.48 -6.31
N SER A 50 27.53 -15.78 -5.20
CA SER A 50 26.53 -15.04 -4.41
C SER A 50 26.01 -13.76 -5.07
N ARG A 51 26.56 -13.33 -6.21
CA ARG A 51 26.25 -12.02 -6.82
C ARG A 51 24.99 -12.01 -7.69
N LYS A 52 24.40 -13.18 -8.01
CA LYS A 52 23.23 -13.30 -8.89
C LYS A 52 21.98 -13.73 -8.14
N PHE A 53 20.82 -13.21 -8.53
CA PHE A 53 19.52 -13.62 -8.00
C PHE A 53 19.27 -15.11 -8.24
N ASN A 54 19.13 -15.89 -7.16
CA ASN A 54 18.76 -17.30 -7.26
C ASN A 54 17.22 -17.43 -7.37
N GLN A 55 16.74 -17.98 -8.47
CA GLN A 55 15.31 -18.18 -8.73
C GLN A 55 14.64 -19.08 -7.68
N ASN A 56 15.35 -20.03 -7.06
CA ASN A 56 14.80 -20.89 -6.01
C ASN A 56 14.37 -20.13 -4.74
N TRP A 57 14.72 -18.83 -4.62
CA TRP A 57 14.20 -17.98 -3.56
C TRP A 57 12.73 -17.55 -3.79
N THR A 58 12.23 -17.46 -5.02
CA THR A 58 10.81 -17.09 -5.26
C THR A 58 9.85 -18.17 -4.74
N ALA A 59 10.25 -19.44 -4.82
CA ALA A 59 9.50 -20.57 -4.28
C ALA A 59 9.38 -20.53 -2.74
N LYS A 60 10.34 -19.90 -2.04
CA LYS A 60 10.35 -19.77 -0.57
C LYS A 60 9.74 -18.45 -0.09
N PHE A 61 9.86 -17.38 -0.90
CA PHE A 61 9.43 -16.03 -0.54
C PHE A 61 8.47 -15.50 -1.62
N VAL A 62 7.17 -15.71 -1.45
CA VAL A 62 6.10 -15.31 -2.40
C VAL A 62 6.10 -13.78 -2.69
N TRP A 63 6.63 -12.98 -1.76
CA TRP A 63 6.75 -11.53 -1.87
C TRP A 63 7.99 -11.06 -2.66
N LEU A 64 8.87 -11.97 -3.07
CA LEU A 64 10.17 -11.72 -3.70
C LEU A 64 10.14 -12.00 -5.21
N GLU A 65 10.84 -11.17 -5.98
CA GLU A 65 10.92 -11.25 -7.45
C GLU A 65 12.30 -10.83 -7.95
N LYS A 66 12.66 -11.18 -9.19
CA LYS A 66 13.83 -10.62 -9.87
C LYS A 66 13.50 -9.18 -10.31
N SER A 67 14.35 -8.21 -10.02
CA SER A 67 14.17 -6.86 -10.57
C SER A 67 14.29 -6.87 -12.10
N ASN A 68 13.38 -6.20 -12.81
CA ASN A 68 13.46 -6.07 -14.27
C ASN A 68 14.76 -5.38 -14.74
N ASN A 69 15.26 -4.44 -13.92
CA ASN A 69 16.41 -3.59 -14.27
C ASN A 69 17.73 -4.06 -13.63
N SER A 70 17.73 -5.14 -12.83
CA SER A 70 18.95 -5.62 -12.17
C SER A 70 18.86 -7.09 -11.76
N GLU A 71 19.99 -7.81 -11.72
CA GLU A 71 20.06 -9.18 -11.19
C GLU A 71 19.90 -9.28 -9.65
N LYS A 72 19.24 -8.30 -9.02
CA LYS A 72 19.04 -8.20 -7.58
C LYS A 72 17.61 -8.62 -7.19
N PRO A 73 17.44 -9.24 -6.00
CA PRO A 73 16.11 -9.47 -5.44
C PRO A 73 15.33 -8.18 -5.24
N PHE A 74 14.06 -8.18 -5.58
CA PHE A 74 13.12 -7.08 -5.39
C PHE A 74 11.93 -7.54 -4.55
N CYS A 75 11.51 -6.71 -3.60
CA CYS A 75 10.36 -6.98 -2.75
C CYS A 75 9.11 -6.25 -3.27
N LYS A 76 8.10 -7.00 -3.72
CA LYS A 76 6.82 -6.44 -4.20
C LYS A 76 6.09 -5.62 -3.13
N VAL A 77 6.19 -6.08 -1.88
CA VAL A 77 5.50 -5.53 -0.69
C VAL A 77 6.11 -4.20 -0.22
N CYS A 78 7.44 -4.07 -0.29
CA CYS A 78 8.15 -2.87 0.14
C CYS A 78 8.56 -1.94 -1.01
N LYS A 79 8.42 -2.40 -2.27
CA LYS A 79 8.90 -1.72 -3.49
C LYS A 79 10.38 -1.34 -3.40
N LYS A 80 11.21 -2.23 -2.85
CA LYS A 80 12.64 -2.00 -2.62
C LYS A 80 13.48 -3.17 -3.14
N THR A 81 14.61 -2.85 -3.76
CA THR A 81 15.66 -3.79 -4.12
C THR A 81 16.47 -4.17 -2.87
N ILE A 82 16.79 -5.44 -2.73
CA ILE A 82 17.55 -6.02 -1.61
C ILE A 82 18.93 -6.46 -2.15
N ASN A 83 19.96 -6.43 -1.31
CA ASN A 83 21.25 -7.01 -1.65
C ASN A 83 21.13 -8.52 -1.90
N VAL A 84 21.93 -9.04 -2.83
CA VAL A 84 21.89 -10.46 -3.18
C VAL A 84 22.44 -11.29 -2.01
N GLY A 85 21.68 -12.29 -1.58
CA GLY A 85 22.04 -13.18 -0.47
C GLY A 85 20.87 -13.45 0.47
N ILE A 86 20.73 -14.72 0.89
CA ILE A 86 19.59 -15.18 1.70
C ILE A 86 19.51 -14.51 3.08
N THR A 87 20.64 -14.12 3.67
CA THR A 87 20.71 -13.37 4.94
C THR A 87 20.11 -11.97 4.82
N HIS A 88 20.32 -11.28 3.69
CA HIS A 88 19.70 -9.97 3.45
C HIS A 88 18.19 -10.08 3.23
N ILE A 89 17.73 -11.15 2.56
CA ILE A 89 16.31 -11.45 2.34
C ILE A 89 15.61 -11.74 3.68
N LYS A 90 16.16 -12.63 4.51
CA LYS A 90 15.63 -12.93 5.85
C LYS A 90 15.61 -11.69 6.77
N ARG A 91 16.66 -10.87 6.74
CA ARG A 91 16.69 -9.61 7.51
C ARG A 91 15.65 -8.60 7.02
N HIS A 92 15.37 -8.57 5.72
CA HIS A 92 14.30 -7.74 5.16
C HIS A 92 12.92 -8.21 5.61
N GLU A 93 12.67 -9.52 5.60
CA GLU A 93 11.42 -10.13 6.08
C GLU A 93 11.11 -9.77 7.54
N ALA A 94 12.13 -9.82 8.39
CA ALA A 94 12.06 -9.43 9.80
C ALA A 94 11.91 -7.91 10.03
N THR A 95 11.98 -7.07 9.00
CA THR A 95 11.87 -5.62 9.15
C THR A 95 10.41 -5.21 9.39
N THR A 96 10.16 -4.33 10.36
CA THR A 96 8.81 -3.86 10.74
C THR A 96 8.02 -3.26 9.57
N ILE A 97 8.71 -2.59 8.63
CA ILE A 97 8.13 -2.05 7.38
C ILE A 97 7.58 -3.19 6.50
N HIS A 98 8.33 -4.29 6.37
CA HIS A 98 7.93 -5.45 5.59
C HIS A 98 6.69 -6.11 6.20
N GLN A 99 6.76 -6.45 7.50
CA GLN A 99 5.68 -7.09 8.23
C GLN A 99 4.37 -6.28 8.15
N ARG A 100 4.44 -4.96 8.40
CA ARG A 100 3.29 -4.05 8.31
C ARG A 100 2.68 -4.02 6.91
N ASN A 101 3.51 -3.91 5.87
CA ASN A 101 3.02 -3.87 4.49
C ASN A 101 2.49 -5.23 4.03
N PHE A 102 3.07 -6.34 4.49
CA PHE A 102 2.62 -7.70 4.20
C PHE A 102 1.25 -7.98 4.82
N GLN A 103 1.03 -7.56 6.08
CA GLN A 103 -0.28 -7.60 6.73
C GLN A 103 -1.32 -6.78 5.95
N LYS A 104 -0.98 -5.55 5.52
CA LYS A 104 -1.88 -4.74 4.67
C LYS A 104 -2.23 -5.43 3.34
N MET A 105 -1.24 -6.02 2.67
CA MET A 105 -1.44 -6.79 1.43
C MET A 105 -2.33 -8.02 1.65
N LYS A 106 -2.19 -8.73 2.78
CA LYS A 106 -3.02 -9.89 3.14
C LYS A 106 -4.47 -9.50 3.46
N ASN A 107 -4.66 -8.35 4.11
CA ASN A 107 -5.98 -7.90 4.57
C ASN A 107 -6.76 -7.12 3.51
N THR A 108 -6.11 -6.67 2.43
CA THR A 108 -6.79 -5.99 1.32
C THR A 108 -7.50 -7.02 0.44
N PRO A 109 -8.84 -6.98 0.31
CA PRO A 109 -9.56 -7.88 -0.60
C PRO A 109 -9.11 -7.66 -2.04
N LYS A 110 -8.91 -8.74 -2.80
CA LYS A 110 -8.54 -8.67 -4.22
C LYS A 110 -9.63 -7.94 -4.99
N ILE A 111 -9.26 -7.05 -5.92
CA ILE A 111 -10.23 -6.28 -6.75
C ILE A 111 -11.26 -7.20 -7.44
N GLN A 112 -10.88 -8.44 -7.74
CA GLN A 112 -11.77 -9.49 -8.27
C GLN A 112 -13.03 -9.76 -7.41
N THR A 113 -13.00 -9.54 -6.08
CA THR A 113 -14.21 -9.69 -5.23
C THR A 113 -15.19 -8.54 -5.35
N PHE A 114 -14.77 -7.41 -5.93
CA PHE A 114 -15.62 -6.25 -6.26
C PHE A 114 -16.14 -6.29 -7.70
N VAL A 115 -15.73 -7.27 -8.51
CA VAL A 115 -16.31 -7.49 -9.84
C VAL A 115 -17.67 -8.14 -9.63
N ASP A 116 -18.73 -7.36 -9.82
CA ASP A 116 -20.10 -7.80 -9.61
C ASP A 116 -20.39 -9.15 -10.29
N LYS A 117 -20.79 -10.15 -9.48
CA LYS A 117 -21.36 -11.41 -9.99
C LYS A 117 -22.59 -11.18 -10.87
N ASN A 118 -23.23 -10.01 -10.73
CA ASN A 118 -24.40 -9.55 -11.47
C ASN A 118 -24.05 -8.70 -12.71
N LYS A 119 -22.84 -8.81 -13.28
CA LYS A 119 -22.41 -8.01 -14.46
C LYS A 119 -23.41 -8.12 -15.63
N GLU A 120 -23.94 -9.31 -15.89
CA GLU A 120 -24.90 -9.56 -16.97
C GLU A 120 -26.25 -8.86 -16.72
N THR A 121 -26.85 -9.07 -15.56
CA THR A 121 -28.14 -8.41 -15.21
C THR A 121 -27.99 -6.89 -15.17
N ASN A 122 -26.87 -6.37 -14.63
CA ASN A 122 -26.55 -4.95 -14.66
C ASN A 122 -26.41 -4.38 -16.09
N SER A 123 -25.93 -5.19 -17.05
CA SER A 123 -25.87 -4.81 -18.47
C SER A 123 -27.27 -4.71 -19.08
N LEU A 124 -28.13 -5.70 -18.82
CA LEU A 124 -29.51 -5.73 -19.30
C LEU A 124 -30.35 -4.57 -18.71
N ILE A 125 -30.18 -4.24 -17.43
CA ILE A 125 -30.83 -3.10 -16.78
C ILE A 125 -30.42 -1.78 -17.46
N LYS A 126 -29.11 -1.57 -17.68
CA LYS A 126 -28.60 -0.39 -18.39
C LYS A 126 -29.13 -0.30 -19.83
N SER A 127 -29.24 -1.43 -20.53
CA SER A 127 -29.82 -1.48 -21.88
C SER A 127 -31.31 -1.10 -21.86
N GLY A 128 -32.08 -1.60 -20.89
CA GLY A 128 -33.49 -1.23 -20.71
C GLY A 128 -33.67 0.26 -20.40
N GLU A 129 -32.87 0.81 -19.48
CA GLU A 129 -32.85 2.24 -19.19
C GLU A 129 -32.53 3.07 -20.44
N PHE A 130 -31.50 2.68 -21.20
CA PHE A 130 -31.09 3.39 -22.41
C PHE A 130 -32.18 3.38 -23.50
N LYS A 131 -32.84 2.24 -23.71
CA LYS A 131 -33.96 2.13 -24.68
C LYS A 131 -35.12 3.06 -24.33
N LEU A 132 -35.49 3.17 -23.05
CA LEU A 132 -36.52 4.12 -22.61
C LEU A 132 -36.11 5.57 -22.89
N ILE A 133 -34.86 5.93 -22.58
CA ILE A 133 -34.36 7.30 -22.79
C ILE A 133 -34.29 7.64 -24.29
N MET A 134 -33.85 6.70 -25.13
CA MET A 134 -33.81 6.90 -26.59
C MET A 134 -35.22 7.02 -27.18
N PHE A 135 -36.19 6.22 -26.73
CA PHE A 135 -37.59 6.36 -27.13
C PHE A 135 -38.15 7.76 -26.80
N LEU A 136 -37.86 8.28 -25.60
CA LEU A 136 -38.25 9.67 -25.25
C LEU A 136 -37.55 10.70 -26.15
N HIS A 137 -36.27 10.49 -26.47
CA HIS A 137 -35.50 11.40 -27.31
C HIS A 137 -35.99 11.43 -28.77
N GLU A 138 -36.20 10.24 -29.37
CA GLU A 138 -36.67 10.06 -30.74
C GLU A 138 -38.05 10.68 -30.99
N HIS A 139 -38.94 10.60 -30.00
CA HIS A 139 -40.27 11.22 -30.05
C HIS A 139 -40.33 12.64 -29.46
N ASN A 140 -39.19 13.26 -29.14
CA ASN A 140 -39.08 14.60 -28.53
C ASN A 140 -39.96 14.78 -27.27
N LEU A 141 -40.09 13.72 -26.46
CA LEU A 141 -40.87 13.71 -25.23
C LEU A 141 -40.04 14.23 -24.04
N PRO A 142 -40.64 14.98 -23.10
CA PRO A 142 -39.88 15.56 -22.00
C PRO A 142 -39.39 14.49 -21.01
N PHE A 143 -38.11 14.54 -20.65
CA PHE A 143 -37.49 13.57 -19.72
C PHE A 143 -38.07 13.54 -18.30
N SER A 144 -39.02 14.42 -17.95
CA SER A 144 -39.83 14.31 -16.73
C SER A 144 -40.71 13.06 -16.71
N LEU A 145 -41.09 12.49 -17.86
CA LEU A 145 -41.82 11.22 -17.89
C LEU A 145 -41.03 10.07 -17.22
N MET A 146 -39.69 10.12 -17.24
CA MET A 146 -38.84 9.13 -16.57
C MET A 146 -38.95 9.16 -15.05
N ASP A 147 -39.53 10.19 -14.44
CA ASP A 147 -39.75 10.22 -12.99
C ASP A 147 -40.90 9.30 -12.54
N HIS A 148 -41.78 8.89 -13.48
CA HIS A 148 -42.92 8.00 -13.22
C HIS A 148 -42.91 6.70 -14.06
N LEU A 149 -42.35 6.75 -15.28
CA LEU A 149 -42.35 5.63 -16.22
C LEU A 149 -41.69 4.34 -15.70
N PRO A 150 -40.56 4.36 -14.95
CA PRO A 150 -40.02 3.16 -14.32
C PRO A 150 -40.96 2.54 -13.28
N GLY A 151 -41.73 3.36 -12.55
CA GLY A 151 -42.71 2.87 -11.58
C GLY A 151 -43.88 2.15 -12.27
N LEU A 152 -44.34 2.69 -13.41
CA LEU A 152 -45.34 2.03 -14.26
C LEU A 152 -44.81 0.72 -14.86
N LEU A 153 -43.55 0.70 -15.34
CA LEU A 153 -42.95 -0.53 -15.87
C LEU A 153 -42.84 -1.64 -14.81
N GLN A 154 -42.64 -1.26 -13.54
CA GLN A 154 -42.60 -2.19 -12.40
C GLN A 154 -43.98 -2.74 -12.01
N SER A 155 -45.06 -1.98 -12.22
CA SER A 155 -46.43 -2.48 -11.97
C SER A 155 -46.97 -3.32 -13.12
N VAL A 156 -46.59 -3.01 -14.37
CA VAL A 156 -46.96 -3.80 -15.56
C VAL A 156 -46.21 -5.14 -15.63
N CYS A 157 -44.92 -5.18 -15.26
CA CYS A 157 -44.09 -6.39 -15.31
C CYS A 157 -43.56 -6.81 -13.92
N PRO A 158 -44.42 -7.30 -13.01
CA PRO A 158 -44.04 -7.66 -11.63
C PRO A 158 -43.27 -9.00 -11.54
N ASP A 159 -43.14 -9.76 -12.62
CA ASP A 159 -42.36 -10.99 -12.74
C ASP A 159 -40.87 -10.69 -13.03
N SER A 160 -40.60 -9.68 -13.85
CA SER A 160 -39.26 -9.35 -14.34
C SER A 160 -38.36 -8.74 -13.25
N LYS A 161 -37.31 -9.48 -12.89
CA LYS A 161 -36.22 -8.99 -12.02
C LYS A 161 -35.52 -7.77 -12.60
N ILE A 162 -35.49 -7.63 -13.93
CA ILE A 162 -34.87 -6.51 -14.64
C ILE A 162 -35.76 -5.26 -14.49
N ALA A 163 -37.07 -5.37 -14.74
CA ALA A 163 -38.01 -4.26 -14.60
C ALA A 163 -37.98 -3.65 -13.18
N LYS A 164 -37.95 -4.49 -12.14
CA LYS A 164 -37.80 -4.10 -10.72
C LYS A 164 -36.52 -3.33 -10.39
N GLN A 165 -35.47 -3.47 -11.20
CA GLN A 165 -34.17 -2.83 -10.96
C GLN A 165 -33.88 -1.65 -11.89
N ILE A 166 -34.69 -1.45 -12.95
CA ILE A 166 -34.67 -0.23 -13.77
C ILE A 166 -35.05 0.97 -12.88
N LYS A 167 -34.08 1.87 -12.67
CA LYS A 167 -34.22 3.08 -11.82
C LYS A 167 -33.50 4.23 -12.52
N CYS A 168 -34.26 4.93 -13.36
CA CYS A 168 -33.78 6.08 -14.10
C CYS A 168 -34.79 7.22 -14.03
N ALA A 169 -34.47 8.25 -13.25
CA ALA A 169 -35.18 9.53 -13.19
C ALA A 169 -34.60 10.54 -14.20
N ARG A 170 -35.24 11.70 -14.35
CA ARG A 170 -34.89 12.78 -15.30
C ARG A 170 -33.40 13.13 -15.34
N THR A 171 -32.74 13.30 -14.19
CA THR A 171 -31.32 13.69 -14.12
C THR A 171 -30.42 12.63 -14.74
N LYS A 172 -30.68 11.34 -14.46
CA LYS A 172 -29.92 10.22 -15.01
C LYS A 172 -30.18 10.07 -16.51
N ALA A 173 -31.44 10.22 -16.96
CA ALA A 173 -31.78 10.26 -18.38
C ALA A 173 -30.99 11.36 -19.12
N THR A 174 -31.00 12.58 -18.59
CA THR A 174 -30.34 13.75 -19.19
C THR A 174 -28.82 13.55 -19.30
N VAL A 175 -28.16 13.00 -18.27
CA VAL A 175 -26.72 12.71 -18.29
C VAL A 175 -26.39 11.58 -19.27
N LEU A 176 -27.22 10.52 -19.34
CA LEU A 176 -27.00 9.42 -20.27
C LEU A 176 -27.17 9.86 -21.73
N THR A 177 -28.18 10.67 -22.06
CA THR A 177 -28.33 11.25 -23.41
C THR A 177 -27.12 12.10 -23.80
N LYS A 178 -26.69 13.03 -22.93
CA LYS A 178 -25.52 13.89 -23.19
C LYS A 178 -24.22 13.10 -23.41
N ASN A 179 -24.02 12.02 -22.67
CA ASN A 179 -22.83 11.17 -22.82
C ASN A 179 -22.88 10.27 -24.07
N ALA A 180 -24.07 9.92 -24.55
CA ALA A 180 -24.25 9.07 -25.74
C ALA A 180 -24.34 9.86 -27.05
N LEU A 181 -24.86 11.11 -26.99
CA LEU A 181 -25.03 12.02 -28.12
C LEU A 181 -24.20 13.29 -27.88
N PRO A 182 -22.87 13.26 -28.09
CA PRO A 182 -22.00 14.38 -27.78
C PRO A 182 -22.25 15.65 -28.64
N ASN A 183 -23.06 15.56 -29.70
CA ASN A 183 -23.28 16.61 -30.70
C ASN A 183 -24.76 16.91 -31.01
N SER A 184 -25.67 16.83 -30.02
CA SER A 184 -27.05 17.32 -30.17
C SER A 184 -27.20 18.71 -29.53
N ASN A 185 -26.84 19.75 -30.29
CA ASN A 185 -27.15 21.17 -30.04
C ASN A 185 -28.06 21.67 -31.17
#